data_AF-A0A939XU14-F1
#
_entry.id   AF-A0A939XU14-F1
#
_cell.length_a   1.000
_cell.length_b   1.000
_cell.length_c   1.000
_cell.angle_alpha   90.00
_cell.angle_beta   90.00
_cell.angle_gamma   90.00
#
_symmetry.space_group_name_H-M   'P 1'
#
loop_
_entity.id
_entity.type
_entity.pdbx_description
1 polymer ?
#
loop_
_entity_poly.entity_id
_entity_poly.type
_entity_poly.pdbx_seq_one_letter_code
_entity_poly.pdbx_strand_id
1 'polypeptide(L)'
;MRCQHCGHEVPEGSAFCNHCGYRISDTTTKQICSYCHQTMPATSVFCPHCGKAVDNAMSVAQQSVTKTIAESPIKETVAQAQPSRPQPSEEQQRLARRRAMAQPVRPVVQDPDDEDDEDDYEGGEGRSNFNRNLIIGIVLAAVLIGLLSVLRHCNSQENDNLKAKADSAAVIADNSQDAANILGAELSRNNYSEDGATIGCAVKFAETDPDTPDRIVGVTYKNDADRPFIKIYQLTRDGGGWKTELVQTKYFDERNIVMDNSSLIADQMYVPRKETVDGKPCLYFAFLDHLKSAGEGSNGRVTLALYDLDSKKLTTLNYDGPIRSRSDGRQYVYSRGPLESTSSSERMFLQQEAAKIGAIRLATQEEIDAEEEEKAKEEEEKALAGEENAEAKWDNDNAENMDKLKEGNEVQMKPTQYDKPIIKKDDIKDKLENDRYIVLLDKNGSVVGFNKNTRKYFTIYGGKNGSASGISFNGDNSVLIKTANGSLSYDLVHDKAKTAN
;
A
#
# COMPACT_ATOMS: atom_id res chain seq x y z
N MET A 1 5.63 28.18 -30.93
CA MET A 1 4.74 27.20 -31.62
C MET A 1 3.33 27.28 -31.05
N ARG A 2 2.29 26.70 -31.68
CA ARG A 2 0.92 26.69 -31.10
C ARG A 2 0.56 25.31 -30.56
N CYS A 3 -0.05 25.28 -29.38
CA CYS A 3 -0.55 24.05 -28.80
C CYS A 3 -1.67 23.47 -29.69
N GLN A 4 -1.52 22.23 -30.15
CA GLN A 4 -2.54 21.57 -30.98
C GLN A 4 -3.84 21.29 -30.21
N HIS A 5 -3.78 21.28 -28.88
CA HIS A 5 -4.92 21.01 -28.02
C HIS A 5 -5.75 22.27 -27.70
N CYS A 6 -5.10 23.41 -27.42
CA CYS A 6 -5.79 24.62 -26.94
C CYS A 6 -5.55 25.88 -27.79
N GLY A 7 -4.73 25.80 -28.85
CA GLY A 7 -4.49 26.89 -29.79
C GLY A 7 -3.61 28.04 -29.29
N HIS A 8 -3.22 28.05 -28.00
CA HIS A 8 -2.36 29.06 -27.40
C HIS A 8 -0.91 28.95 -27.85
N GLU A 9 -0.21 30.08 -27.86
CA GLU A 9 1.22 30.13 -28.17
C GLU A 9 2.04 29.57 -27.00
N VAL A 10 2.95 28.66 -27.36
CA VAL A 10 3.87 27.96 -26.47
C VAL A 10 5.30 28.41 -26.81
N PRO A 11 6.11 28.81 -25.80
CA PRO A 11 7.52 29.15 -25.99
C PRO A 11 8.32 27.99 -26.60
N GLU A 12 9.31 28.33 -27.42
CA GLU A 12 10.15 27.35 -28.13
C GLU A 12 10.96 26.52 -27.12
N GLY A 13 10.97 25.18 -27.27
CA GLY A 13 11.64 24.25 -26.36
C GLY A 13 10.84 23.85 -25.09
N SER A 14 9.59 24.30 -24.94
CA SER A 14 8.75 23.87 -23.83
C SER A 14 8.13 22.49 -24.08
N ALA A 15 8.45 21.52 -23.21
CA ALA A 15 7.93 20.14 -23.29
C ALA A 15 6.41 20.03 -23.06
N PHE A 16 5.80 21.06 -22.47
CA PHE A 16 4.38 21.13 -22.15
C PHE A 16 3.82 22.52 -22.47
N CYS A 17 2.55 22.58 -22.83
CA CYS A 17 1.84 23.84 -22.98
C CYS A 17 1.64 24.48 -21.61
N ASN A 18 2.18 25.69 -21.43
CA ASN A 18 2.07 26.51 -20.24
C ASN A 18 0.62 26.92 -19.89
N HIS A 19 -0.33 26.75 -20.80
CA HIS A 19 -1.74 27.10 -20.57
C HIS A 19 -2.63 25.91 -20.22
N CYS A 20 -2.41 24.73 -20.83
CA CYS A 20 -3.31 23.58 -20.63
C CYS A 20 -2.61 22.29 -20.17
N GLY A 21 -1.29 22.32 -19.95
CA GLY A 21 -0.51 21.16 -19.52
C GLY A 21 -0.31 20.08 -20.58
N TYR A 22 -0.88 20.23 -21.78
CA TYR A 22 -0.75 19.25 -22.85
C TYR A 22 0.71 19.13 -23.31
N ARG A 23 1.22 17.90 -23.40
CA ARG A 23 2.62 17.64 -23.75
C ARG A 23 2.87 17.99 -25.21
N ILE A 24 3.77 18.95 -25.43
CA ILE A 24 4.21 19.37 -26.75
C ILE A 24 5.48 18.58 -27.03
N SER A 25 5.34 17.33 -27.47
CA SER A 25 6.49 16.54 -27.91
C SER A 25 7.04 17.15 -29.20
N ASP A 26 8.31 17.55 -29.17
CA ASP A 26 9.03 18.11 -30.31
C ASP A 26 8.76 17.33 -31.59
N THR A 27 8.46 18.08 -32.64
CA THR A 27 8.31 17.53 -33.98
C THR A 27 9.63 16.86 -34.33
N THR A 28 9.58 15.54 -34.36
CA THR A 28 10.73 14.64 -34.33
C THR A 28 11.49 14.80 -35.64
N THR A 29 12.66 15.45 -35.62
CA THR A 29 13.66 15.20 -36.65
C THR A 29 14.00 13.71 -36.55
N LYS A 30 13.57 12.92 -37.53
CA LYS A 30 13.89 11.50 -37.63
C LYS A 30 15.22 11.38 -38.38
N GLN A 31 16.15 10.60 -37.86
CA GLN A 31 17.42 10.27 -38.53
C GLN A 31 17.38 8.84 -39.06
N ILE A 32 18.15 8.51 -40.09
CA ILE A 32 18.22 7.15 -40.67
C ILE A 32 19.51 6.49 -40.20
N CYS A 33 19.43 5.23 -39.73
CA CYS A 33 20.61 4.49 -39.32
C CYS A 33 21.54 4.21 -40.51
N SER A 34 22.81 4.61 -40.41
CA SER A 34 23.83 4.36 -41.43
C SER A 34 24.16 2.87 -41.64
N TYR A 35 23.74 1.99 -40.72
CA TYR A 35 24.05 0.56 -40.75
C TYR A 35 22.89 -0.31 -41.25
N CYS A 36 21.64 -0.01 -40.85
CA CYS A 36 20.47 -0.81 -41.23
C CYS A 36 19.43 -0.05 -42.07
N HIS A 37 19.66 1.23 -42.35
CA HIS A 37 18.80 2.12 -43.14
C HIS A 37 17.36 2.30 -42.63
N GLN A 38 17.08 1.88 -41.39
CA GLN A 38 15.79 2.14 -40.75
C GLN A 38 15.77 3.48 -40.01
N THR A 39 14.59 4.08 -39.95
CA THR A 39 14.34 5.40 -39.37
C THR A 39 14.32 5.36 -37.84
N MET A 40 14.92 6.36 -37.20
CA MET A 40 15.13 6.44 -35.76
C MET A 40 14.94 7.85 -35.22
N PRO A 41 14.71 8.04 -33.91
CA PRO A 41 14.70 9.37 -33.29
C PRO A 41 16.08 10.06 -33.41
N ALA A 42 16.14 11.36 -33.73
CA ALA A 42 17.42 12.11 -33.82
C ALA A 42 18.25 12.11 -32.52
N THR A 43 17.62 11.87 -31.38
CA THR A 43 18.32 11.79 -30.09
C THR A 43 18.83 10.40 -29.74
N SER A 44 18.53 9.37 -30.56
CA SER A 44 19.04 8.01 -30.31
C SER A 44 20.53 7.91 -30.62
N VAL A 45 21.32 7.67 -29.58
CA VAL A 45 22.77 7.34 -29.66
C VAL A 45 23.00 5.93 -30.20
N PHE A 46 21.99 5.05 -30.10
CA PHE A 46 22.04 3.67 -30.57
C PHE A 46 20.83 3.35 -31.43
N CYS A 47 21.02 2.55 -32.47
CA CYS A 47 19.91 2.12 -33.31
C CYS A 47 19.04 1.09 -32.59
N PRO A 48 17.73 1.34 -32.39
CA PRO A 48 16.83 0.38 -31.74
C PRO A 48 16.59 -0.89 -32.59
N HIS A 49 16.92 -0.86 -33.88
CA HIS A 49 16.70 -1.99 -34.79
C HIS A 49 17.93 -2.87 -34.98
N CYS A 50 19.15 -2.34 -34.85
CA CYS A 50 20.38 -3.11 -35.07
C CYS A 50 21.39 -3.03 -33.91
N GLY A 51 21.12 -2.23 -32.88
CA GLY A 51 21.94 -2.11 -31.67
C GLY A 51 23.28 -1.38 -31.84
N LYS A 52 23.65 -0.95 -33.05
CA LYS A 52 24.90 -0.23 -33.30
C LYS A 52 24.78 1.25 -32.90
N ALA A 53 25.86 1.79 -32.31
CA ALA A 53 25.97 3.21 -32.01
C ALA A 53 25.98 4.04 -33.29
N VAL A 54 25.29 5.17 -33.27
CA VAL A 54 25.27 6.16 -34.35
C VAL A 54 25.89 7.45 -33.84
N ASP A 55 26.93 7.92 -34.53
CA ASP A 55 27.72 9.08 -34.11
C ASP A 55 26.92 10.37 -34.27
N ASN A 56 26.38 10.88 -33.17
CA ASN A 56 25.67 12.15 -33.11
C ASN A 56 26.68 13.31 -32.99
N ALA A 57 27.34 13.67 -34.10
CA ALA A 57 28.19 14.85 -34.17
C ALA A 57 27.42 16.01 -34.83
N MET A 58 26.91 16.94 -34.00
CA MET A 58 26.49 18.26 -34.50
C MET A 58 27.74 19.04 -34.93
N SER A 59 27.91 19.26 -36.23
CA SER A 59 28.76 20.32 -36.78
C SER A 59 28.12 20.90 -38.04
N VAL A 60 27.99 22.22 -38.03
CA VAL A 60 27.40 23.12 -39.03
C VAL A 60 28.26 23.18 -40.29
N ALA A 61 27.67 23.01 -41.49
CA ALA A 61 27.78 23.92 -42.64
C ALA A 61 27.24 23.32 -43.97
N GLN A 62 26.25 24.03 -44.53
CA GLN A 62 26.09 24.42 -45.94
C GLN A 62 25.76 23.40 -47.05
N GLN A 63 24.51 23.55 -47.52
CA GLN A 63 24.06 23.84 -48.90
C GLN A 63 23.59 22.72 -49.86
N SER A 64 22.31 22.89 -50.24
CA SER A 64 21.69 22.68 -51.59
C SER A 64 21.47 21.21 -52.01
N VAL A 65 20.35 20.77 -52.61
CA VAL A 65 19.57 21.30 -53.75
C VAL A 65 18.16 20.65 -53.74
N THR A 66 17.20 21.43 -54.26
CA THR A 66 15.80 21.18 -54.67
C THR A 66 15.39 19.79 -55.18
N LYS A 67 14.11 19.37 -54.93
CA LYS A 67 13.05 18.94 -55.89
C LYS A 67 11.85 18.32 -55.11
N THR A 68 10.68 18.97 -54.96
CA THR A 68 9.47 18.98 -55.83
C THR A 68 8.76 17.63 -56.04
N ILE A 69 7.42 17.70 -55.95
CA ILE A 69 6.33 16.79 -56.40
C ILE A 69 5.78 15.87 -55.27
N ALA A 70 4.49 15.66 -55.01
CA ALA A 70 3.20 16.33 -55.26
C ALA A 70 2.12 15.46 -54.57
N GLU A 71 1.00 16.10 -54.22
CA GLU A 71 -0.40 15.61 -54.16
C GLU A 71 -0.72 14.36 -55.01
N SER A 72 -1.75 13.51 -54.79
CA SER A 72 -2.88 13.40 -53.84
C SER A 72 -3.61 12.06 -54.21
N PRO A 73 -4.95 11.89 -54.20
CA PRO A 73 -5.69 11.03 -53.25
C PRO A 73 -6.50 9.88 -53.91
N ILE A 74 -6.92 8.84 -53.16
CA ILE A 74 -8.14 8.07 -53.49
C ILE A 74 -8.93 7.67 -52.22
N LYS A 75 -10.24 7.84 -52.34
CA LYS A 75 -11.37 7.67 -51.42
C LYS A 75 -11.85 6.21 -51.22
N GLU A 76 -12.62 6.07 -50.13
CA GLU A 76 -13.89 5.35 -49.96
C GLU A 76 -13.97 3.79 -49.85
N THR A 77 -14.36 3.39 -48.63
CA THR A 77 -15.55 2.55 -48.30
C THR A 77 -15.41 1.02 -48.39
N VAL A 78 -15.73 0.34 -47.27
CA VAL A 78 -16.91 -0.56 -47.10
C VAL A 78 -16.92 -1.15 -45.68
N ALA A 79 -18.09 -1.06 -45.04
CA ALA A 79 -18.46 -1.67 -43.77
C ALA A 79 -18.78 -3.17 -43.92
N GLN A 80 -18.44 -3.99 -42.92
CA GLN A 80 -19.05 -5.30 -42.72
C GLN A 80 -19.30 -5.56 -41.22
N ALA A 81 -20.55 -5.89 -40.92
CA ALA A 81 -21.09 -6.23 -39.62
C ALA A 81 -20.87 -7.72 -39.28
N GLN A 82 -20.62 -8.01 -38.00
CA GLN A 82 -20.47 -9.37 -37.47
C GLN A 82 -21.82 -9.95 -37.01
N PRO A 83 -22.04 -11.27 -37.12
CA PRO A 83 -23.25 -11.94 -36.65
C PRO A 83 -23.16 -12.30 -35.15
N SER A 84 -24.22 -11.97 -34.42
CA SER A 84 -24.43 -12.27 -33.00
C SER A 84 -24.83 -13.74 -32.75
N ARG A 85 -24.22 -14.33 -31.72
CA ARG A 85 -24.47 -15.68 -31.19
C ARG A 85 -25.81 -15.75 -30.44
N PRO A 86 -26.63 -16.81 -30.60
CA PRO A 86 -27.91 -16.91 -29.90
C PRO A 86 -27.72 -17.26 -28.42
N GLN A 87 -28.49 -16.59 -27.55
CA GLN A 87 -28.56 -16.88 -26.11
C GLN A 87 -29.53 -18.05 -25.83
N PRO A 88 -29.33 -18.82 -24.74
CA PRO A 88 -30.20 -19.94 -24.36
C PRO A 88 -31.54 -19.44 -23.82
N SER A 89 -32.61 -20.19 -24.07
CA SER A 89 -33.97 -19.84 -23.66
C SER A 89 -34.19 -19.97 -22.15
N GLU A 90 -35.10 -19.14 -21.60
CA GLU A 90 -35.48 -19.09 -20.17
C GLU A 90 -35.92 -20.45 -19.59
N GLU A 91 -36.35 -21.39 -20.44
CA GLU A 91 -36.76 -22.72 -20.04
C GLU A 91 -35.57 -23.61 -19.61
N GLN A 92 -34.40 -23.43 -20.24
CA GLN A 92 -33.17 -24.11 -19.85
C GLN A 92 -32.62 -23.58 -18.53
N GLN A 93 -32.86 -22.30 -18.21
CA GLN A 93 -32.45 -21.70 -16.93
C GLN A 93 -33.36 -22.13 -15.76
N ARG A 94 -34.63 -22.44 -16.01
CA ARG A 94 -35.57 -22.93 -14.99
C ARG A 94 -35.30 -24.37 -14.52
N LEU A 95 -34.81 -25.24 -15.40
CA LEU A 95 -34.46 -26.62 -15.06
C LEU A 95 -33.19 -26.73 -14.20
N ALA A 96 -32.22 -25.83 -14.38
CA ALA A 96 -31.00 -25.78 -13.56
C ALA A 96 -31.29 -25.37 -12.09
N ARG A 97 -32.24 -24.46 -11.87
CA ARG A 97 -32.62 -24.02 -10.51
C ARG A 97 -33.38 -25.07 -9.69
N ARG A 98 -34.01 -26.06 -10.32
CA ARG A 98 -34.76 -27.12 -9.62
C ARG A 98 -33.89 -28.25 -9.06
N ARG A 99 -32.58 -28.30 -9.35
CA ARG A 99 -31.67 -29.37 -8.92
C ARG A 99 -30.79 -29.05 -7.71
N ALA A 100 -30.90 -27.86 -7.12
CA ALA A 100 -30.01 -27.41 -6.05
C ALA A 100 -30.62 -27.37 -4.63
N MET A 101 -31.81 -27.93 -4.41
CA MET A 101 -32.42 -27.98 -3.07
C MET A 101 -32.97 -29.37 -2.76
N ALA A 102 -32.09 -30.23 -2.22
CA ALA A 102 -32.47 -31.41 -1.44
C ALA A 102 -31.24 -31.97 -0.71
N GLN A 103 -30.99 -31.53 0.53
CA GLN A 103 -30.27 -32.33 1.52
C GLN A 103 -30.94 -32.18 2.90
N PRO A 104 -31.19 -33.28 3.64
CA PRO A 104 -31.87 -33.25 4.92
C PRO A 104 -30.90 -33.02 6.10
N VAL A 105 -31.34 -32.20 7.05
CA VAL A 105 -30.70 -31.91 8.34
C VAL A 105 -30.93 -33.08 9.32
N ARG A 106 -29.88 -33.49 10.05
CA ARG A 106 -29.93 -34.48 11.14
C ARG A 106 -30.33 -33.83 12.48
N PRO A 107 -30.97 -34.57 13.41
CA PRO A 107 -31.40 -34.03 14.69
C PRO A 107 -30.25 -33.97 15.70
N VAL A 108 -30.27 -32.91 16.51
CA VAL A 108 -29.38 -32.69 17.66
C VAL A 108 -29.98 -33.41 18.88
N VAL A 109 -29.14 -34.21 19.54
CA VAL A 109 -29.41 -34.87 20.82
C VAL A 109 -29.01 -33.89 21.93
N GLN A 110 -29.90 -33.69 22.90
CA GLN A 110 -29.62 -33.04 24.18
C GLN A 110 -29.08 -34.10 25.15
N ASP A 111 -28.10 -33.75 25.97
CA ASP A 111 -27.89 -34.36 27.28
C ASP A 111 -27.55 -33.28 28.31
N PRO A 112 -27.85 -33.53 29.60
CA PRO A 112 -27.96 -32.51 30.65
C PRO A 112 -26.82 -32.58 31.69
N ASP A 113 -26.82 -31.58 32.56
CA ASP A 113 -26.33 -31.51 33.95
C ASP A 113 -24.91 -32.01 34.28
N ASP A 114 -24.09 -31.13 34.87
CA ASP A 114 -23.31 -31.47 36.06
C ASP A 114 -23.00 -30.19 36.86
N GLU A 115 -23.40 -30.25 38.13
CA GLU A 115 -23.30 -29.26 39.20
C GLU A 115 -21.90 -29.30 39.86
N ASP A 116 -21.68 -28.30 40.72
CA ASP A 116 -20.79 -28.32 41.91
C ASP A 116 -19.26 -28.20 41.71
N ASP A 117 -18.68 -27.11 42.23
CA ASP A 117 -18.11 -27.11 43.58
C ASP A 117 -17.51 -25.71 43.92
N GLU A 118 -18.01 -25.15 45.02
CA GLU A 118 -17.40 -24.06 45.79
C GLU A 118 -16.16 -24.59 46.53
N ASP A 119 -15.16 -23.73 46.81
CA ASP A 119 -14.34 -23.82 48.03
C ASP A 119 -13.50 -22.55 48.23
N ASP A 120 -13.76 -21.89 49.36
CA ASP A 120 -13.03 -20.79 49.97
C ASP A 120 -11.65 -21.23 50.51
N TYR A 121 -10.62 -20.38 50.45
CA TYR A 121 -9.53 -20.37 51.44
C TYR A 121 -8.92 -18.97 51.63
N GLU A 122 -9.03 -18.45 52.86
CA GLU A 122 -8.33 -17.27 53.37
C GLU A 122 -6.89 -17.58 53.87
N GLY A 123 -6.00 -16.59 53.75
CA GLY A 123 -5.08 -16.21 54.83
C GLY A 123 -3.61 -16.67 54.77
N GLY A 124 -2.68 -15.72 55.01
CA GLY A 124 -1.36 -16.03 55.60
C GLY A 124 -0.17 -15.19 55.15
N GLU A 125 0.25 -14.25 56.01
CA GLU A 125 1.42 -13.38 55.89
C GLU A 125 2.78 -14.10 55.93
N GLY A 126 3.83 -13.50 55.33
CA GLY A 126 5.22 -13.92 55.51
C GLY A 126 6.25 -12.90 55.01
N ARG A 127 6.89 -12.19 55.94
CA ARG A 127 7.85 -11.09 55.71
C ARG A 127 9.31 -11.57 55.77
N SER A 128 10.15 -10.84 55.03
CA SER A 128 11.59 -10.55 55.25
C SER A 128 12.68 -11.48 54.66
N ASN A 129 13.41 -10.95 53.67
CA ASN A 129 14.88 -10.78 53.65
C ASN A 129 15.39 -10.25 52.29
N PHE A 130 14.94 -9.07 51.86
CA PHE A 130 15.32 -8.49 50.57
C PHE A 130 15.81 -7.06 50.73
N ASN A 131 17.02 -6.83 51.26
CA ASN A 131 17.55 -5.46 51.39
C ASN A 131 19.08 -5.30 51.30
N ARG A 132 19.77 -6.16 50.55
CA ARG A 132 21.18 -5.91 50.18
C ARG A 132 21.48 -5.96 48.68
N ASN A 133 20.75 -6.77 47.91
CA ASN A 133 20.99 -6.90 46.47
C ASN A 133 20.32 -5.77 45.65
N LEU A 134 19.27 -5.13 46.17
CA LEU A 134 18.58 -4.03 45.48
C LEU A 134 19.41 -2.74 45.43
N ILE A 135 20.18 -2.44 46.48
CA ILE A 135 20.99 -1.22 46.56
C ILE A 135 22.22 -1.30 45.63
N ILE A 136 22.82 -2.49 45.51
CA ILE A 136 23.96 -2.71 44.59
C ILE A 136 23.49 -2.59 43.12
N GLY A 137 22.29 -3.08 42.81
CA GLY A 137 21.70 -2.96 41.47
C GLY A 137 21.43 -1.51 41.05
N ILE A 138 20.93 -0.67 41.96
CA ILE A 138 20.60 0.73 41.68
C ILE A 138 21.87 1.56 41.42
N VAL A 139 22.95 1.31 42.17
CA VAL A 139 24.23 2.03 41.97
C VAL A 139 24.88 1.66 40.64
N LEU A 140 24.85 0.39 40.23
CA LEU A 140 25.39 -0.05 38.94
C LEU A 140 24.58 0.51 37.77
N ALA A 141 23.25 0.58 37.88
CA ALA A 141 22.40 1.19 36.86
C ALA A 141 22.65 2.69 36.70
N ALA A 142 22.84 3.43 37.79
CA ALA A 142 23.16 4.85 37.73
C ALA A 142 24.52 5.14 37.07
N VAL A 143 25.53 4.30 37.31
CA VAL A 143 26.84 4.42 36.66
C VAL A 143 26.76 4.11 35.16
N LEU A 144 25.96 3.10 34.77
CA LEU A 144 25.70 2.77 33.36
C LEU A 144 24.96 3.89 32.61
N ILE A 145 23.96 4.50 33.24
CA ILE A 145 23.22 5.63 32.67
C ILE A 145 24.12 6.87 32.54
N GLY A 146 25.01 7.10 33.52
CA GLY A 146 26.03 8.15 33.45
C GLY A 146 27.01 7.93 32.28
N LEU A 147 27.52 6.70 32.11
CA LEU A 147 28.42 6.33 31.01
C LEU A 147 27.74 6.46 29.63
N LEU A 148 26.48 6.04 29.51
CA LEU A 148 25.70 6.20 28.27
C LEU A 148 25.42 7.67 27.95
N SER A 149 25.21 8.51 28.98
CA SER A 149 25.01 9.95 28.80
C SER A 149 26.29 10.65 28.31
N VAL A 150 27.46 10.24 28.82
CA VAL A 150 28.77 10.76 28.36
C VAL A 150 29.10 10.27 26.94
N LEU A 151 28.82 9.01 26.61
CA LEU A 151 28.98 8.51 25.23
C LEU A 151 28.04 9.22 24.24
N ARG A 152 26.82 9.57 24.65
CA ARG A 152 25.88 10.37 23.84
C ARG A 152 26.37 11.81 23.65
N HIS A 153 27.08 12.38 24.63
CA HIS A 153 27.68 13.71 24.52
C HIS A 153 28.94 13.72 23.64
N CYS A 154 29.79 12.69 23.72
CA CYS A 154 30.97 12.56 22.86
C CYS A 154 30.61 12.29 21.39
N ASN A 155 29.48 11.61 21.11
CA ASN A 155 29.00 11.36 19.74
C ASN A 155 28.15 12.52 19.16
N SER A 156 27.84 13.54 19.97
CA SER A 156 27.09 14.72 19.56
C SER A 156 27.98 15.78 18.89
N GLN A 157 29.30 15.72 19.08
CA GLN A 157 30.22 16.77 18.62
C GLN A 157 30.81 16.51 17.22
N GLU A 158 30.60 15.33 16.66
CA GLU A 158 31.06 14.96 15.30
C GLU A 158 29.95 15.01 14.23
N ASN A 159 28.70 15.26 14.63
CA ASN A 159 27.54 15.30 13.72
C ASN A 159 27.11 16.71 13.27
N ASP A 160 27.75 17.77 13.78
CA ASP A 160 27.40 19.15 13.42
C ASP A 160 27.88 19.60 12.03
N ASN A 161 28.69 18.79 11.33
CA ASN A 161 29.23 19.11 10.00
C ASN A 161 28.59 18.32 8.82
N LEU A 162 27.53 17.53 9.04
CA LEU A 162 26.73 16.91 7.97
C LEU A 162 25.33 17.52 7.82
N LYS A 163 25.04 18.64 8.47
CA LYS A 163 23.93 19.54 8.08
C LYS A 163 24.35 20.39 6.88
N ALA A 164 24.55 19.74 5.74
CA ALA A 164 24.70 20.40 4.46
C ALA A 164 23.95 19.64 3.37
N LYS A 165 22.78 20.19 3.01
CA LYS A 165 22.02 19.97 1.77
C LYS A 165 21.70 18.52 1.42
N ALA A 166 20.72 17.96 2.12
CA ALA A 166 19.65 17.30 1.37
C ALA A 166 18.76 18.42 0.83
N ASP A 167 18.61 18.53 -0.48
CA ASP A 167 17.60 19.40 -1.08
C ASP A 167 16.25 19.04 -0.46
N SER A 168 15.76 19.89 0.44
CA SER A 168 14.41 19.81 0.98
C SER A 168 13.46 20.23 -0.13
N ALA A 169 13.25 19.35 -1.11
CA ALA A 169 12.05 19.41 -1.92
C ALA A 169 10.88 19.48 -0.93
N ALA A 170 10.17 20.61 -0.94
CA ALA A 170 9.01 20.81 -0.10
C ALA A 170 8.06 19.63 -0.32
N VAL A 171 7.85 18.79 0.68
CA VAL A 171 6.84 17.74 0.60
C VAL A 171 5.49 18.45 0.66
N ILE A 172 4.91 18.70 -0.51
CA ILE A 172 3.60 19.31 -0.69
C ILE A 172 2.60 18.16 -0.75
N ALA A 173 1.54 18.20 0.06
CA ALA A 173 0.41 17.30 -0.12
C ALA A 173 -0.44 17.77 -1.31
N ASP A 174 -0.49 16.99 -2.38
CA ASP A 174 -1.30 17.31 -3.56
C ASP A 174 -2.74 16.78 -3.43
N ASN A 175 -2.94 15.77 -2.58
CA ASN A 175 -4.24 15.16 -2.29
C ASN A 175 -4.36 14.71 -0.83
N SER A 176 -5.53 14.19 -0.45
CA SER A 176 -5.81 13.72 0.92
C SER A 176 -4.96 12.52 1.34
N GLN A 177 -4.56 11.65 0.41
CA GLN A 177 -3.68 10.52 0.70
C GLN A 177 -2.26 11.00 1.02
N ASP A 178 -1.74 11.96 0.26
CA ASP A 178 -0.43 12.56 0.55
C ASP A 178 -0.45 13.26 1.91
N ALA A 179 -1.53 13.98 2.22
CA ALA A 179 -1.71 14.60 3.52
C ALA A 179 -1.71 13.57 4.66
N ALA A 180 -2.36 12.40 4.46
CA ALA A 180 -2.39 11.32 5.44
C ALA A 180 -1.01 10.68 5.63
N ASN A 181 -0.28 10.46 4.54
CA ASN A 181 1.08 9.91 4.57
C ASN A 181 2.04 10.85 5.32
N ILE A 182 1.97 12.16 5.04
CA ILE A 182 2.76 13.18 5.74
C ILE A 182 2.39 13.19 7.23
N LEU A 183 1.11 13.23 7.56
CA LEU A 183 0.64 13.18 8.95
C LEU A 183 1.22 11.95 9.67
N GLY A 184 1.09 10.76 9.09
CA GLY A 184 1.56 9.52 9.70
C GLY A 184 3.07 9.50 9.93
N ALA A 185 3.85 9.99 8.97
CA ALA A 185 5.30 10.11 9.10
C ALA A 185 5.69 11.08 10.23
N GLU A 186 5.00 12.22 10.35
CA GLU A 186 5.28 13.20 11.40
C GLU A 186 4.81 12.74 12.78
N LEU A 187 3.66 12.07 12.89
CA LEU A 187 3.23 11.46 14.15
C LEU A 187 4.25 10.42 14.62
N SER A 188 4.74 9.57 13.71
CA SER A 188 5.77 8.57 14.02
C SER A 188 7.09 9.22 14.46
N ARG A 189 7.54 10.26 13.75
CA ARG A 189 8.78 10.99 14.07
C ARG A 189 8.74 11.65 15.46
N ASN A 190 7.56 12.09 15.88
CA ASN A 190 7.36 12.74 17.18
C ASN A 190 6.91 11.77 18.29
N ASN A 191 6.96 10.44 18.05
CA ASN A 191 6.48 9.39 18.97
C ASN A 191 5.01 9.57 19.41
N TYR A 192 4.17 10.11 18.53
CA TYR A 192 2.71 10.19 18.73
C TYR A 192 1.96 8.99 18.14
N SER A 193 2.65 8.08 17.46
CA SER A 193 2.07 6.86 16.86
C SER A 193 1.86 5.71 17.86
N GLU A 194 2.36 5.82 19.10
CA GLU A 194 2.38 4.71 20.08
C GLU A 194 1.00 4.37 20.68
N ASP A 195 -0.04 5.17 20.42
CA ASP A 195 -1.39 4.97 21.01
C ASP A 195 -2.24 3.90 20.30
N GLY A 196 -1.71 3.24 19.26
CA GLY A 196 -2.45 2.26 18.45
C GLY A 196 -3.62 2.86 17.65
N ALA A 197 -3.62 4.19 17.45
CA ALA A 197 -4.64 4.90 16.70
C ALA A 197 -4.36 4.86 15.18
N THR A 198 -5.41 4.67 14.39
CA THR A 198 -5.36 4.70 12.93
C THR A 198 -5.59 6.11 12.42
N ILE A 199 -4.96 6.48 11.31
CA ILE A 199 -5.27 7.74 10.61
C ILE A 199 -6.62 7.55 9.94
N GLY A 200 -7.64 8.24 10.45
CA GLY A 200 -8.96 8.27 9.83
C GLY A 200 -8.91 9.09 8.56
N CYS A 201 -8.37 10.31 8.66
CA CYS A 201 -8.28 11.19 7.50
C CYS A 201 -7.31 12.37 7.67
N ALA A 202 -6.89 13.00 6.57
CA ALA A 202 -6.11 14.23 6.59
C ALA A 202 -6.36 15.09 5.35
N VAL A 203 -6.37 16.41 5.53
CA VAL A 203 -6.63 17.39 4.46
C VAL A 203 -5.63 18.52 4.53
N LYS A 204 -5.09 18.90 3.36
CA LYS A 204 -4.26 20.09 3.22
C LYS A 204 -5.13 21.35 3.08
N PHE A 205 -4.81 22.37 3.87
CA PHE A 205 -5.29 23.73 3.73
C PHE A 205 -4.14 24.57 3.16
N ALA A 206 -4.18 24.76 1.84
CA ALA A 206 -3.26 25.65 1.15
C ALA A 206 -3.74 27.08 1.32
N GLU A 207 -2.88 27.93 1.87
CA GLU A 207 -3.15 29.35 2.04
C GLU A 207 -2.71 30.10 0.79
N THR A 208 -3.52 31.06 0.35
CA THR A 208 -3.15 31.92 -0.79
C THR A 208 -2.20 33.04 -0.39
N ASP A 209 -2.13 33.34 0.91
CA ASP A 209 -1.24 34.33 1.47
C ASP A 209 0.15 33.70 1.70
N PRO A 210 1.22 34.20 1.03
CA PRO A 210 2.57 33.69 1.22
C PRO A 210 3.10 33.85 2.66
N ASP A 211 2.51 34.73 3.48
CA ASP A 211 2.87 34.92 4.88
C ASP A 211 2.15 33.94 5.83
N THR A 212 1.13 33.21 5.34
CA THR A 212 0.43 32.19 6.11
C THR A 212 0.95 30.79 5.73
N PRO A 213 1.54 30.04 6.68
CA PRO A 213 2.10 28.73 6.37
C PRO A 213 1.01 27.72 6.01
N ASP A 214 1.30 26.86 5.02
CA ASP A 214 0.48 25.69 4.69
C ASP A 214 0.18 24.88 5.96
N ARG A 215 -1.07 24.43 6.08
CA ARG A 215 -1.54 23.60 7.18
C ARG A 215 -2.01 22.23 6.67
N ILE A 216 -1.71 21.17 7.40
CA ILE A 216 -2.40 19.88 7.25
C ILE A 216 -3.17 19.63 8.53
N VAL A 217 -4.47 19.36 8.42
CA VAL A 217 -5.31 18.97 9.56
C VAL A 217 -5.70 17.53 9.37
N GLY A 218 -5.46 16.72 10.40
CA GLY A 218 -5.71 15.29 10.38
C GLY A 218 -6.46 14.80 11.59
N VAL A 219 -7.27 13.76 11.39
CA VAL A 219 -8.03 13.08 12.42
C VAL A 219 -7.54 11.65 12.53
N THR A 220 -7.09 11.26 13.71
CA THR A 220 -6.84 9.86 14.05
C THR A 220 -7.97 9.32 14.91
N TYR A 221 -8.21 8.02 14.88
CA TYR A 221 -9.20 7.35 15.71
C TYR A 221 -8.64 6.05 16.29
N LYS A 222 -9.17 5.63 17.43
CA LYS A 222 -8.91 4.30 17.99
C LYS A 222 -10.18 3.46 17.92
N ASN A 223 -10.10 2.30 17.29
CA ASN A 223 -11.20 1.33 17.22
C ASN A 223 -11.02 0.27 18.31
N ASP A 224 -11.35 0.63 19.55
CA ASP A 224 -11.18 -0.20 20.74
C ASP A 224 -12.48 -0.19 21.56
N ALA A 225 -12.87 -1.37 22.04
CA ALA A 225 -14.12 -1.58 22.79
C ALA A 225 -14.12 -0.89 24.16
N ASP A 226 -12.96 -0.64 24.75
CA ASP A 226 -12.86 -0.12 26.11
C ASP A 226 -12.85 1.41 26.17
N ARG A 227 -12.16 2.07 25.22
CA ARG A 227 -11.97 3.53 25.21
C ARG A 227 -11.75 4.07 23.80
N PRO A 228 -12.77 4.12 22.93
CA PRO A 228 -12.61 4.73 21.63
C PRO A 228 -12.56 6.26 21.73
N PHE A 229 -11.73 6.85 20.88
CA PHE A 229 -11.53 8.29 20.83
C PHE A 229 -11.13 8.72 19.42
N ILE A 230 -11.28 10.02 19.16
CA ILE A 230 -10.63 10.71 18.05
C ILE A 230 -9.64 11.74 18.58
N LYS A 231 -8.56 11.96 17.83
CA LYS A 231 -7.62 13.07 18.05
C LYS A 231 -7.53 13.89 16.77
N ILE A 232 -7.51 15.21 16.92
CA ILE A 232 -7.31 16.15 15.82
C ILE A 232 -5.92 16.75 15.97
N TYR A 233 -5.11 16.55 14.94
CA TYR A 233 -3.76 17.10 14.83
C TYR A 233 -3.72 18.18 13.77
N GLN A 234 -2.89 19.19 14.01
CA GLN A 234 -2.58 20.23 13.03
C GLN A 234 -1.07 20.28 12.82
N LEU A 235 -0.66 20.14 11.57
CA LEU A 235 0.70 20.30 11.10
C LEU A 235 0.83 21.69 10.49
N THR A 236 1.80 22.47 10.95
CA THR A 236 2.10 23.80 10.41
C THR A 236 3.53 23.81 9.88
N ARG A 237 3.73 24.39 8.70
CA ARG A 237 5.06 24.43 8.07
C ARG A 237 5.98 25.43 8.79
N ASP A 238 7.19 25.00 9.15
CA ASP A 238 8.21 25.83 9.81
C ASP A 238 9.60 25.56 9.20
N GLY A 239 10.19 26.59 8.56
CA GLY A 239 11.62 26.64 8.20
C GLY A 239 12.24 25.49 7.39
N GLY A 240 11.43 24.56 6.86
CA GLY A 240 11.89 23.36 6.14
C GLY A 240 11.22 22.04 6.58
N GLY A 241 10.40 22.03 7.63
CA GLY A 241 9.69 20.83 8.11
C GLY A 241 8.27 21.12 8.59
N TRP A 242 7.62 20.07 9.12
CA TRP A 242 6.30 20.15 9.72
C TRP A 242 6.41 20.16 11.24
N LYS A 243 5.74 21.14 11.86
CA LYS A 243 5.52 21.17 13.31
C LYS A 243 4.15 20.59 13.63
N THR A 244 4.12 19.55 14.44
CA THR A 244 2.89 18.83 14.82
C THR A 244 2.34 19.35 16.15
N GLU A 245 1.04 19.64 16.19
CA GLU A 245 0.29 20.02 17.38
C GLU A 245 -0.91 19.08 17.55
N LEU A 246 -1.07 18.46 18.72
CA LEU A 246 -2.32 17.83 19.12
C LEU A 246 -3.28 18.92 19.58
N VAL A 247 -4.37 19.14 18.85
CA VAL A 247 -5.28 20.26 19.11
C VAL A 247 -6.48 19.83 19.96
N GLN A 248 -7.07 18.67 19.64
CA GLN A 248 -8.29 18.20 20.31
C GLN A 248 -8.22 16.70 20.54
N THR A 249 -8.74 16.22 21.67
CA THR A 249 -9.08 14.82 21.90
C THR A 249 -10.55 14.75 22.29
N LYS A 250 -11.31 13.81 21.70
CA LYS A 250 -12.71 13.54 22.06
C LYS A 250 -12.88 12.05 22.29
N TYR A 251 -13.36 11.71 23.49
CA TYR A 251 -13.73 10.35 23.87
C TYR A 251 -15.20 10.08 23.56
N PHE A 252 -15.53 8.81 23.35
CA PHE A 252 -16.88 8.34 23.06
C PHE A 252 -17.28 7.24 24.03
N ASP A 253 -18.58 7.13 24.29
CA ASP A 253 -19.16 6.14 25.22
C ASP A 253 -19.48 4.80 24.53
N GLU A 254 -19.51 4.79 23.21
CA GLU A 254 -19.78 3.62 22.37
C GLU A 254 -18.51 2.83 22.08
N ARG A 255 -18.59 1.66 21.43
CA ARG A 255 -17.50 0.67 21.44
C ARG A 255 -16.66 0.60 20.17
N ASN A 256 -17.04 1.23 19.06
CA ASN A 256 -16.26 1.18 17.82
C ASN A 256 -16.50 2.42 16.96
N ILE A 257 -15.40 2.99 16.46
CA ILE A 257 -15.42 4.12 15.52
C ILE A 257 -14.95 3.62 14.16
N VAL A 258 -15.70 3.94 13.10
CA VAL A 258 -15.31 3.63 11.72
C VAL A 258 -15.33 4.90 10.88
N MET A 259 -14.20 5.20 10.24
CA MET A 259 -13.99 6.38 9.36
C MET A 259 -13.96 6.03 7.87
N ASP A 260 -14.33 4.79 7.49
CA ASP A 260 -14.32 4.35 6.10
C ASP A 260 -15.37 5.09 5.26
N ASN A 261 -14.90 5.84 4.26
CA ASN A 261 -15.74 6.58 3.32
C ASN A 261 -16.64 5.65 2.49
N SER A 262 -16.22 4.40 2.23
CA SER A 262 -17.01 3.39 1.52
C SER A 262 -18.19 2.87 2.36
N SER A 263 -18.06 2.91 3.68
CA SER A 263 -19.13 2.63 4.64
C SER A 263 -20.09 3.82 4.72
N LEU A 264 -19.59 5.05 4.67
CA LEU A 264 -20.38 6.29 4.68
C LEU A 264 -21.05 6.61 3.31
N ILE A 265 -21.92 5.73 2.79
CA ILE A 265 -22.60 5.93 1.48
C ILE A 265 -23.71 7.01 1.56
N ALA A 266 -23.32 8.26 1.76
CA ALA A 266 -24.08 9.40 1.28
C ALA A 266 -23.67 9.68 -0.16
N ASP A 267 -24.63 10.00 -1.04
CA ASP A 267 -24.39 10.26 -2.46
C ASP A 267 -23.21 11.25 -2.66
N GLN A 268 -22.06 10.73 -3.11
CA GLN A 268 -20.92 11.47 -3.65
C GLN A 268 -20.24 12.55 -2.80
N MET A 269 -20.32 12.50 -1.47
CA MET A 269 -19.58 13.48 -0.65
C MET A 269 -18.16 12.99 -0.36
N TYR A 270 -17.17 13.68 -0.93
CA TYR A 270 -15.77 13.62 -0.50
C TYR A 270 -15.74 13.95 1.01
N VAL A 271 -15.64 12.93 1.86
CA VAL A 271 -15.49 13.08 3.31
C VAL A 271 -14.21 12.33 3.70
N PRO A 272 -13.25 12.98 4.38
CA PRO A 272 -13.29 14.39 4.77
C PRO A 272 -13.08 15.34 3.59
N ARG A 273 -13.38 16.61 3.82
CA ARG A 273 -12.97 17.69 2.91
C ARG A 273 -12.83 19.02 3.64
N LYS A 274 -12.15 19.95 2.98
CA LYS A 274 -12.15 21.36 3.36
C LYS A 274 -13.52 21.98 3.06
N GLU A 275 -13.97 22.82 3.96
CA GLU A 275 -15.20 23.58 3.81
C GLU A 275 -15.01 25.03 4.29
N THR A 276 -15.91 25.91 3.86
CA THR A 276 -15.97 27.28 4.36
C THR A 276 -17.36 27.54 4.91
N VAL A 277 -17.45 27.73 6.22
CA VAL A 277 -18.72 28.00 6.91
C VAL A 277 -18.63 29.37 7.55
N ASP A 278 -19.52 30.28 7.14
CA ASP A 278 -19.54 31.68 7.61
C ASP A 278 -18.17 32.39 7.46
N GLY A 279 -17.50 32.14 6.33
CA GLY A 279 -16.18 32.70 6.03
C GLY A 279 -14.99 32.03 6.75
N LYS A 280 -15.24 31.03 7.60
CA LYS A 280 -14.19 30.33 8.35
C LYS A 280 -13.78 29.03 7.67
N PRO A 281 -12.48 28.70 7.58
CA PRO A 281 -12.01 27.43 7.09
C PRO A 281 -12.32 26.32 8.10
N CYS A 282 -12.98 25.25 7.63
CA CYS A 282 -13.34 24.12 8.46
C CYS A 282 -12.92 22.79 7.81
N LEU A 283 -12.58 21.81 8.64
CA LEU A 283 -12.48 20.41 8.25
C LEU A 283 -13.82 19.73 8.53
N TYR A 284 -14.50 19.27 7.49
CA TYR A 284 -15.68 18.43 7.60
C TYR A 284 -15.29 16.95 7.49
N PHE A 285 -15.74 16.14 8.43
CA PHE A 285 -15.56 14.69 8.43
C PHE A 285 -16.75 14.00 9.10
N ALA A 286 -16.89 12.69 8.91
CA ALA A 286 -17.94 11.91 9.54
C ALA A 286 -17.39 10.54 9.93
N PHE A 287 -18.04 9.92 10.91
CA PHE A 287 -17.70 8.57 11.35
C PHE A 287 -18.94 7.86 11.86
N LEU A 288 -18.88 6.54 11.77
CA LEU A 288 -19.84 5.64 12.36
C LEU A 288 -19.44 5.34 13.79
N ASP A 289 -20.44 5.40 14.66
CA ASP A 289 -20.36 4.91 16.03
C ASP A 289 -21.30 3.71 16.11
N HIS A 290 -20.73 2.51 16.24
CA HIS A 290 -21.52 1.28 16.20
C HIS A 290 -21.26 0.39 17.42
N LEU A 291 -22.35 -0.18 17.92
CA LEU A 291 -22.29 -1.24 18.90
C LEU A 291 -21.83 -2.52 18.19
N LYS A 292 -20.75 -3.15 18.68
CA LYS A 292 -20.17 -4.41 18.15
C LYS A 292 -21.12 -5.63 18.15
N SER A 293 -22.38 -5.43 18.51
CA SER A 293 -23.41 -6.45 18.74
C SER A 293 -24.81 -5.98 18.31
N ALA A 294 -24.88 -4.92 17.50
CA ALA A 294 -26.13 -4.39 16.98
C ALA A 294 -26.66 -5.30 15.83
N GLY A 295 -27.54 -6.24 16.17
CA GLY A 295 -28.29 -7.03 15.19
C GLY A 295 -29.30 -6.19 14.41
N GLU A 296 -29.90 -6.77 13.37
CA GLU A 296 -30.99 -6.12 12.63
C GLU A 296 -32.08 -5.60 13.57
N GLY A 297 -32.46 -4.33 13.42
CA GLY A 297 -33.44 -3.65 14.29
C GLY A 297 -32.86 -2.90 15.50
N SER A 298 -31.55 -3.01 15.77
CA SER A 298 -30.85 -2.11 16.69
C SER A 298 -30.63 -0.71 16.08
N ASN A 299 -30.31 0.29 16.91
CA ASN A 299 -29.96 1.62 16.43
C ASN A 299 -28.45 1.76 16.26
N GLY A 300 -28.02 2.23 15.09
CA GLY A 300 -26.66 2.71 14.86
C GLY A 300 -26.60 4.23 14.93
N ARG A 301 -25.42 4.78 15.20
CA ARG A 301 -25.18 6.22 15.24
C ARG A 301 -24.16 6.64 14.19
N VAL A 302 -24.44 7.75 13.54
CA VAL A 302 -23.49 8.43 12.65
C VAL A 302 -23.25 9.82 13.20
N THR A 303 -21.98 10.17 13.37
CA THR A 303 -21.62 11.50 13.84
C THR A 303 -20.98 12.28 12.70
N LEU A 304 -21.63 13.37 12.32
CA LEU A 304 -21.03 14.36 11.44
C LEU A 304 -20.27 15.37 12.30
N ALA A 305 -19.10 15.77 11.85
CA ALA A 305 -18.20 16.64 12.58
C ALA A 305 -17.68 17.77 11.70
N LEU A 306 -17.68 18.98 12.25
CA LEU A 306 -17.10 20.17 11.65
C LEU A 306 -16.10 20.77 12.63
N TYR A 307 -14.84 20.80 12.23
CA TYR A 307 -13.76 21.37 13.02
C TYR A 307 -13.34 22.71 12.42
N ASP A 308 -13.51 23.80 13.18
CA ASP A 308 -13.08 25.15 12.82
C ASP A 308 -11.58 25.30 13.10
N LEU A 309 -10.81 25.65 12.05
CA LEU A 309 -9.35 25.74 12.13
C LEU A 309 -8.87 26.94 12.96
N ASP A 310 -9.64 28.02 13.00
CA ASP A 310 -9.23 29.27 13.62
C ASP A 310 -9.64 29.30 15.09
N SER A 311 -10.88 28.91 15.39
CA SER A 311 -11.36 28.82 16.78
C SER A 311 -10.98 27.53 17.48
N LYS A 312 -10.44 26.54 16.74
CA LYS A 312 -10.12 25.19 17.23
C LYS A 312 -11.33 24.44 17.79
N LYS A 313 -12.55 24.88 17.44
CA LYS A 313 -13.80 24.34 17.97
C LYS A 313 -14.28 23.16 17.13
N LEU A 314 -14.58 22.04 17.80
CA LEU A 314 -15.25 20.90 17.19
C LEU A 314 -16.76 20.95 17.44
N THR A 315 -17.54 21.06 16.36
CA THR A 315 -19.00 20.97 16.38
C THR A 315 -19.43 19.62 15.82
N THR A 316 -20.32 18.91 16.51
CA THR A 316 -20.82 17.60 16.04
C THR A 316 -22.35 17.55 15.99
N LEU A 317 -22.87 16.74 15.08
CA LEU A 317 -24.28 16.39 14.98
C LEU A 317 -24.38 14.86 14.91
N ASN A 318 -25.06 14.30 15.91
CA ASN A 318 -25.29 12.86 15.98
C ASN A 318 -26.59 12.53 15.26
N TYR A 319 -26.57 11.41 14.55
CA TYR A 319 -27.71 10.89 13.85
C TYR A 319 -27.92 9.42 14.23
N ASP A 320 -29.02 9.13 14.93
CA ASP A 320 -29.39 7.77 15.35
C ASP A 320 -30.47 7.19 14.43
N GLY A 321 -30.28 5.96 13.95
CA GLY A 321 -31.27 5.29 13.09
C GLY A 321 -31.23 3.77 13.18
N PRO A 322 -32.34 3.08 12.86
CA PRO A 322 -32.36 1.63 12.85
C PRO A 322 -31.43 1.05 11.77
N ILE A 323 -30.71 -0.01 12.15
CA ILE A 323 -29.91 -0.83 11.26
C ILE A 323 -30.83 -1.81 10.54
N ARG A 324 -30.79 -1.80 9.20
CA ARG A 324 -31.56 -2.71 8.35
C ARG A 324 -30.66 -3.43 7.36
N SER A 325 -30.89 -4.72 7.21
CA SER A 325 -30.23 -5.55 6.20
C SER A 325 -30.95 -5.39 4.86
N ARG A 326 -30.20 -5.33 3.75
CA ARG A 326 -30.74 -5.48 2.40
C ARG A 326 -30.54 -6.92 1.91
N SER A 327 -31.19 -7.26 0.80
CA SER A 327 -31.10 -8.58 0.17
C SER A 327 -29.70 -8.98 -0.28
N ASP A 328 -28.78 -8.02 -0.37
CA ASP A 328 -27.36 -8.21 -0.68
C ASP A 328 -26.50 -8.51 0.57
N GLY A 329 -27.12 -8.68 1.74
CA GLY A 329 -26.43 -8.95 3.01
C GLY A 329 -25.85 -7.71 3.68
N ARG A 330 -25.88 -6.54 3.02
CA ARG A 330 -25.33 -5.30 3.56
C ARG A 330 -26.30 -4.68 4.56
N GLN A 331 -25.75 -4.17 5.66
CA GLN A 331 -26.50 -3.46 6.67
C GLN A 331 -26.44 -1.96 6.42
N TYR A 332 -27.51 -1.25 6.76
CA TYR A 332 -27.57 0.20 6.64
C TYR A 332 -28.25 0.86 7.82
N VAL A 333 -27.72 2.00 8.27
CA VAL A 333 -28.41 2.92 9.20
C VAL A 333 -29.37 3.78 8.39
N TYR A 334 -30.68 3.67 8.65
CA TYR A 334 -31.71 4.49 8.01
C TYR A 334 -32.17 5.64 8.88
N SER A 335 -32.24 6.82 8.29
CA SER A 335 -32.28 8.07 9.03
C SER A 335 -33.15 9.15 8.37
N ARG A 336 -33.92 9.88 9.17
CA ARG A 336 -34.36 11.25 8.88
C ARG A 336 -33.77 12.22 9.91
N GLY A 337 -32.81 13.06 9.51
CA GLY A 337 -32.19 14.14 10.30
C GLY A 337 -33.17 14.80 11.28
N PRO A 338 -32.90 14.95 12.60
CA PRO A 338 -33.67 15.91 13.36
C PRO A 338 -33.34 17.31 12.81
N LEU A 339 -34.33 17.96 12.21
CA LEU A 339 -34.25 19.38 11.88
C LEU A 339 -34.55 20.17 13.16
N GLU A 340 -33.53 20.40 13.98
CA GLU A 340 -33.65 21.28 15.14
C GLU A 340 -33.52 22.73 14.69
N SER A 341 -34.35 23.64 15.22
CA SER A 341 -34.12 25.07 15.03
C SER A 341 -32.80 25.47 15.70
N THR A 342 -31.85 25.98 14.94
CA THR A 342 -30.54 26.44 15.45
C THR A 342 -30.14 27.76 14.81
N SER A 343 -29.42 28.60 15.57
CA SER A 343 -28.85 29.86 15.09
C SER A 343 -27.36 29.76 14.74
N SER A 344 -26.71 28.62 14.98
CA SER A 344 -25.30 28.39 14.63
C SER A 344 -25.20 27.97 13.17
N SER A 345 -24.40 28.70 12.40
CA SER A 345 -24.10 28.39 11.00
C SER A 345 -23.45 27.01 10.85
N GLU A 346 -22.60 26.61 11.79
CA GLU A 346 -21.97 25.29 11.83
C GLU A 346 -23.01 24.17 12.02
N ARG A 347 -23.97 24.35 12.95
CA ARG A 347 -25.06 23.37 13.14
C ARG A 347 -26.01 23.33 11.95
N MET A 348 -26.34 24.47 11.36
CA MET A 348 -27.17 24.52 10.15
C MET A 348 -26.50 23.77 8.99
N PHE A 349 -25.18 23.96 8.81
CA PHE A 349 -24.40 23.21 7.82
C PHE A 349 -24.49 21.70 8.07
N LEU A 350 -24.20 21.25 9.29
CA LEU A 350 -24.27 19.82 9.62
C LEU A 350 -25.67 19.22 9.41
N GLN A 351 -26.75 19.97 9.71
CA GLN A 351 -28.12 19.52 9.44
C GLN A 351 -28.42 19.39 7.94
N GLN A 352 -27.92 20.31 7.12
CA GLN A 352 -28.06 20.23 5.66
C GLN A 352 -27.28 19.05 5.08
N GLU A 353 -26.07 18.79 5.60
CA GLU A 353 -25.28 17.62 5.23
C GLU A 353 -25.99 16.33 5.63
N ALA A 354 -26.48 16.25 6.88
CA ALA A 354 -27.24 15.09 7.37
C ALA A 354 -28.50 14.83 6.54
N ALA A 355 -29.19 15.88 6.07
CA ALA A 355 -30.38 15.74 5.23
C ALA A 355 -30.09 15.12 3.85
N LYS A 356 -28.84 15.19 3.37
CA LYS A 356 -28.40 14.54 2.12
C LYS A 356 -28.13 13.04 2.31
N ILE A 357 -28.02 12.57 3.55
CA ILE A 357 -27.71 11.18 3.88
C ILE A 357 -29.01 10.35 3.91
N GLY A 358 -29.24 9.55 2.86
CA GLY A 358 -30.42 8.69 2.74
C GLY A 358 -30.33 7.34 3.45
N ALA A 359 -29.14 6.74 3.49
CA ALA A 359 -28.82 5.50 4.19
C ALA A 359 -27.30 5.34 4.27
N ILE A 360 -26.75 4.80 5.35
CA ILE A 360 -25.28 4.60 5.50
C ILE A 360 -24.98 3.11 5.60
N ARG A 361 -24.04 2.61 4.79
CA ARG A 361 -23.66 1.19 4.76
C ARG A 361 -22.76 0.85 5.95
N LEU A 362 -23.00 -0.29 6.57
CA LEU A 362 -22.06 -0.91 7.50
C LEU A 362 -21.34 -2.04 6.75
N ALA A 363 -20.02 -2.10 6.88
CA ALA A 363 -19.26 -3.28 6.45
C ALA A 363 -19.73 -4.50 7.24
N THR A 364 -19.89 -5.64 6.58
CA THR A 364 -20.21 -6.90 7.27
C THR A 364 -18.97 -7.43 7.99
N GLN A 365 -19.13 -8.29 9.00
CA GLN A 365 -17.98 -8.92 9.66
C GLN A 365 -17.12 -9.71 8.65
N GLU A 366 -17.76 -10.40 7.70
CA GLU A 366 -17.08 -11.12 6.63
C GLU A 366 -16.25 -10.20 5.71
N GLU A 367 -16.75 -9.00 5.40
CA GLU A 367 -16.00 -8.01 4.62
C GLU A 367 -14.79 -7.47 5.41
N ILE A 368 -14.95 -7.23 6.71
CA ILE A 368 -13.86 -6.81 7.61
C ILE A 368 -12.79 -7.90 7.69
N ASP A 369 -13.20 -9.14 7.95
CA ASP A 369 -12.28 -10.29 8.06
C ASP A 369 -11.52 -10.53 6.75
N ALA A 370 -12.20 -10.38 5.60
CA ALA A 370 -11.57 -10.52 4.29
C ALA A 370 -10.52 -9.42 4.01
N GLU A 371 -10.81 -8.17 4.37
CA GLU A 371 -9.87 -7.06 4.24
C GLU A 371 -8.66 -7.23 5.18
N GLU A 372 -8.90 -7.66 6.42
CA GLU A 372 -7.82 -7.98 7.37
C GLU A 372 -6.95 -9.12 6.88
N GLU A 373 -7.55 -10.17 6.30
CA GLU A 373 -6.80 -11.29 5.69
C GLU A 373 -5.98 -10.84 4.47
N GLU A 374 -6.54 -10.01 3.60
CA GLU A 374 -5.83 -9.43 2.45
C GLU A 374 -4.65 -8.59 2.91
N LYS A 375 -4.86 -7.72 3.89
CA LYS A 375 -3.82 -6.87 4.45
C LYS A 375 -2.72 -7.68 5.15
N ALA A 376 -3.08 -8.74 5.87
CA ALA A 376 -2.12 -9.65 6.48
C ALA A 376 -1.26 -10.35 5.42
N LYS A 377 -1.85 -10.77 4.28
CA LYS A 377 -1.11 -11.34 3.15
C LYS A 377 -0.17 -10.33 2.52
N GLU A 378 -0.61 -9.09 2.31
CA GLU A 378 0.26 -8.02 1.79
C GLU A 378 1.43 -7.70 2.73
N GLU A 379 1.18 -7.67 4.04
CA GLU A 379 2.22 -7.45 5.05
C GLU A 379 3.22 -8.62 5.11
N GLU A 380 2.74 -9.86 5.00
CA GLU A 380 3.60 -11.04 4.89
C GLU A 380 4.44 -11.01 3.61
N GLU A 381 3.83 -10.70 2.46
CA GLU A 381 4.54 -10.56 1.18
C GLU A 381 5.63 -9.48 1.27
N LYS A 382 5.29 -8.34 1.88
CA LYS A 382 6.23 -7.24 2.10
C LYS A 382 7.36 -7.63 3.06
N ALA A 383 7.06 -8.40 4.10
CA ALA A 383 8.08 -8.92 5.01
C ALA A 383 9.04 -9.88 4.28
N LEU A 384 8.55 -10.67 3.34
CA LEU A 384 9.36 -11.59 2.53
C LEU A 384 10.07 -10.92 1.33
N ALA A 385 9.74 -9.67 0.99
CA ALA A 385 10.29 -8.97 -0.18
C ALA A 385 11.79 -8.61 -0.06
N GLY A 386 12.33 -8.56 1.16
CA GLY A 386 13.74 -8.28 1.43
C GLY A 386 14.69 -9.32 0.82
N GLU A 387 15.88 -8.87 0.40
CA GLU A 387 16.95 -9.72 -0.15
C GLU A 387 17.42 -10.76 0.87
N GLU A 388 17.38 -10.42 2.15
CA GLU A 388 17.67 -11.28 3.29
C GLU A 388 16.69 -12.45 3.45
N ASN A 389 15.50 -12.36 2.86
CA ASN A 389 14.44 -13.36 2.94
C ASN A 389 14.27 -14.12 1.61
N ALA A 390 15.20 -13.99 0.67
CA ALA A 390 15.11 -14.56 -0.68
C ALA A 390 14.96 -16.09 -0.71
N GLU A 391 15.51 -16.80 0.28
CA GLU A 391 15.31 -18.24 0.47
C GLU A 391 13.87 -18.56 0.88
N ALA A 392 13.41 -17.94 1.97
CA ALA A 392 12.08 -18.16 2.53
C ALA A 392 10.98 -17.78 1.53
N LYS A 393 11.17 -16.67 0.81
CA LYS A 393 10.27 -16.24 -0.27
C LYS A 393 10.19 -17.28 -1.37
N TRP A 394 11.33 -17.81 -1.83
CA TRP A 394 11.34 -18.83 -2.87
C TRP A 394 10.63 -20.12 -2.43
N ASP A 395 10.86 -20.57 -1.19
CA ASP A 395 10.20 -21.76 -0.65
C ASP A 395 8.69 -21.56 -0.53
N ASN A 396 8.23 -20.36 -0.16
CA ASN A 396 6.80 -20.02 -0.12
C ASN A 396 6.20 -20.02 -1.53
N ASP A 397 6.78 -19.26 -2.47
CA ASP A 397 6.29 -19.09 -3.84
C ASP A 397 6.19 -20.42 -4.62
N ASN A 398 7.00 -21.41 -4.25
CA ASN A 398 7.15 -22.67 -4.96
C ASN A 398 6.68 -23.90 -4.15
N ALA A 399 6.06 -23.74 -2.98
CA ALA A 399 5.64 -24.84 -2.12
C ALA A 399 4.81 -25.92 -2.85
N GLU A 400 3.76 -25.52 -3.57
CA GLU A 400 2.92 -26.45 -4.34
C GLU A 400 3.67 -27.11 -5.51
N ASN A 401 4.59 -26.37 -6.14
CA ASN A 401 5.39 -26.88 -7.26
C ASN A 401 6.39 -27.93 -6.77
N MET A 402 6.92 -27.77 -5.55
CA MET A 402 7.81 -28.73 -4.91
C MET A 402 7.11 -30.06 -4.63
N ASP A 403 5.83 -30.05 -4.27
CA ASP A 403 5.06 -31.29 -4.09
C ASP A 403 4.81 -32.02 -5.42
N LYS A 404 4.43 -31.29 -6.48
CA LYS A 404 4.28 -31.85 -7.83
C LYS A 404 5.58 -32.43 -8.39
N LEU A 405 6.71 -31.85 -8.02
CA LEU A 405 8.04 -32.36 -8.37
C LEU A 405 8.33 -33.72 -7.75
N LYS A 406 7.93 -33.94 -6.48
CA LYS A 406 8.10 -35.24 -5.80
C LYS A 406 7.31 -36.35 -6.50
N GLU A 407 6.22 -36.00 -7.17
CA GLU A 407 5.42 -36.92 -7.99
C GLU A 407 6.06 -37.21 -9.37
N GLY A 408 7.19 -36.56 -9.69
CA GLY A 408 7.94 -36.77 -10.94
C GLY A 408 7.55 -35.85 -12.09
N ASN A 409 6.73 -34.82 -11.85
CA ASN A 409 6.31 -33.88 -12.88
C ASN A 409 7.37 -32.79 -13.14
N GLU A 410 7.44 -32.30 -14.38
CA GLU A 410 8.13 -31.03 -14.69
C GLU A 410 7.24 -29.86 -14.24
N VAL A 411 7.83 -28.89 -13.53
CA VAL A 411 7.11 -27.74 -12.98
C VAL A 411 7.79 -26.42 -13.33
N GLN A 412 6.98 -25.36 -13.43
CA GLN A 412 7.46 -23.99 -13.61
C GLN A 412 7.76 -23.37 -12.24
N MET A 413 9.00 -22.98 -12.02
CA MET A 413 9.46 -22.28 -10.83
C MET A 413 9.26 -20.78 -10.94
N LYS A 414 9.17 -20.13 -9.79
CA LYS A 414 8.98 -18.69 -9.63
C LYS A 414 10.17 -18.07 -8.88
N PRO A 415 11.33 -17.90 -9.53
CA PRO A 415 12.46 -17.23 -8.90
C PRO A 415 12.22 -15.72 -8.82
N THR A 416 12.52 -15.12 -7.67
CA THR A 416 12.57 -13.65 -7.52
C THR A 416 13.97 -13.14 -7.85
N GLN A 417 14.05 -12.00 -8.55
CA GLN A 417 15.32 -11.39 -8.96
C GLN A 417 15.69 -10.22 -8.05
N TYR A 418 16.98 -10.11 -7.73
CA TYR A 418 17.52 -9.15 -6.79
C TYR A 418 18.74 -8.41 -7.37
N ASP A 419 18.89 -7.15 -6.97
CA ASP A 419 19.98 -6.28 -7.42
C ASP A 419 21.26 -6.47 -6.60
N LYS A 420 21.14 -6.88 -5.33
CA LYS A 420 22.29 -7.14 -4.47
C LYS A 420 22.47 -8.63 -4.19
N PRO A 421 23.67 -9.04 -3.72
CA PRO A 421 23.92 -10.43 -3.37
C PRO A 421 22.97 -10.90 -2.26
N ILE A 422 22.27 -12.00 -2.51
CA ILE A 422 21.36 -12.67 -1.55
C ILE A 422 22.04 -13.79 -0.75
N ILE A 423 23.37 -13.93 -0.87
CA ILE A 423 24.18 -14.90 -0.14
C ILE A 423 25.46 -14.23 0.36
N LYS A 424 25.86 -14.52 1.59
CA LYS A 424 27.11 -14.01 2.17
C LYS A 424 28.27 -14.85 1.69
N LYS A 425 29.42 -14.20 1.45
CA LYS A 425 30.63 -14.84 0.95
C LYS A 425 31.09 -16.01 1.84
N ASP A 426 30.99 -15.84 3.16
CA ASP A 426 31.46 -16.84 4.12
C ASP A 426 30.54 -18.07 4.18
N ASP A 427 29.33 -17.98 3.65
CA ASP A 427 28.34 -19.06 3.65
C ASP A 427 28.42 -19.92 2.39
N ILE A 428 29.17 -19.49 1.37
CA ILE A 428 29.37 -20.25 0.13
C ILE A 428 30.15 -21.54 0.43
N LYS A 429 29.52 -22.68 0.12
CA LYS A 429 30.11 -24.02 0.19
C LYS A 429 30.73 -24.45 -1.14
N ASP A 430 30.03 -24.21 -2.25
CA ASP A 430 30.49 -24.60 -3.59
C ASP A 430 30.09 -23.54 -4.63
N LYS A 431 30.82 -23.51 -5.74
CA LYS A 431 30.64 -22.53 -6.81
C LYS A 431 30.82 -23.18 -8.18
N LEU A 432 29.84 -22.96 -9.04
CA LEU A 432 29.92 -23.23 -10.47
C LEU A 432 29.89 -21.92 -11.25
N GLU A 433 30.59 -21.89 -12.38
CA GLU A 433 30.63 -20.72 -13.23
C GLU A 433 30.77 -21.13 -14.70
N ASN A 434 29.95 -20.53 -15.56
CA ASN A 434 30.08 -20.59 -17.01
C ASN A 434 30.01 -19.17 -17.59
N ASP A 435 29.92 -19.03 -18.92
CA ASP A 435 29.92 -17.72 -19.58
C ASP A 435 28.74 -16.84 -19.18
N ARG A 436 27.59 -17.42 -18.82
CA ARG A 436 26.34 -16.68 -18.56
C ARG A 436 25.94 -16.64 -17.09
N TYR A 437 26.30 -17.64 -16.30
CA TYR A 437 25.81 -17.82 -14.94
C TYR A 437 26.94 -18.12 -13.96
N ILE A 438 26.77 -17.62 -12.74
CA ILE A 438 27.46 -18.11 -11.54
C ILE A 438 26.39 -18.78 -10.68
N VAL A 439 26.65 -19.98 -10.20
CA VAL A 439 25.74 -20.73 -9.31
C VAL A 439 26.49 -21.04 -8.03
N LEU A 440 25.88 -20.73 -6.90
CA LEU A 440 26.46 -20.81 -5.57
C LEU A 440 25.62 -21.78 -4.73
N LEU A 441 26.28 -22.72 -4.07
CA LEU A 441 25.67 -23.57 -3.06
C LEU A 441 26.01 -23.02 -1.68
N ASP A 442 25.00 -22.75 -0.88
CA ASP A 442 25.14 -22.39 0.53
C ASP A 442 25.48 -23.63 1.38
N LYS A 443 26.20 -23.44 2.48
CA LYS A 443 26.42 -24.43 3.54
C LYS A 443 25.12 -25.00 4.10
N ASN A 444 24.04 -24.22 4.12
CA ASN A 444 22.72 -24.67 4.57
C ASN A 444 21.95 -25.46 3.50
N GLY A 445 22.46 -25.50 2.26
CA GLY A 445 21.91 -26.29 1.17
C GLY A 445 20.99 -25.54 0.22
N SER A 446 20.90 -24.21 0.33
CA SER A 446 20.24 -23.34 -0.64
C SER A 446 21.12 -23.16 -1.89
N VAL A 447 20.50 -22.98 -3.05
CA VAL A 447 21.21 -22.76 -4.32
C VAL A 447 20.81 -21.41 -4.91
N VAL A 448 21.80 -20.57 -5.15
CA VAL A 448 21.62 -19.20 -5.64
C VAL A 448 22.29 -19.04 -7.00
N GLY A 449 21.60 -18.41 -7.94
CA GLY A 449 22.11 -18.05 -9.25
C GLY A 449 22.45 -16.55 -9.32
N PHE A 450 23.44 -16.23 -10.15
CA PHE A 450 23.72 -14.88 -10.60
C PHE A 450 23.85 -14.89 -12.12
N ASN A 451 23.02 -14.10 -12.80
CA ASN A 451 23.03 -13.98 -14.24
C ASN A 451 23.97 -12.82 -14.63
N LYS A 452 25.07 -13.13 -15.33
CA LYS A 452 26.10 -12.16 -15.71
C LYS A 452 25.60 -11.12 -16.71
N ASN A 453 24.61 -11.46 -17.53
CA ASN A 453 24.06 -10.57 -18.55
C ASN A 453 23.10 -9.54 -17.95
N THR A 454 22.19 -9.99 -17.08
CA THR A 454 21.23 -9.08 -16.42
C THR A 454 21.77 -8.45 -15.15
N ARG A 455 22.87 -8.99 -14.61
CA ARG A 455 23.49 -8.62 -13.33
C ARG A 455 22.53 -8.77 -12.14
N LYS A 456 21.66 -9.78 -12.19
CA LYS A 456 20.68 -10.07 -11.13
C LYS A 456 21.02 -11.37 -10.40
N TYR A 457 20.82 -11.35 -9.09
CA TYR A 457 20.80 -12.54 -8.25
C TYR A 457 19.40 -13.15 -8.23
N PHE A 458 19.29 -14.46 -8.06
CA PHE A 458 18.02 -15.16 -7.95
C PHE A 458 18.18 -16.47 -7.20
N THR A 459 17.14 -16.90 -6.49
CA THR A 459 17.12 -18.20 -5.82
C THR A 459 16.76 -19.29 -6.82
N ILE A 460 17.58 -20.33 -6.91
CA ILE A 460 17.32 -21.53 -7.72
C ILE A 460 16.64 -22.61 -6.87
N TYR A 461 17.02 -22.71 -5.59
CA TYR A 461 16.48 -23.67 -4.64
C TYR A 461 16.59 -23.13 -3.20
N GLY A 462 15.47 -23.09 -2.47
CA GLY A 462 15.39 -22.55 -1.12
C GLY A 462 16.14 -23.42 -0.10
N GLY A 463 15.75 -24.68 0.07
CA GLY A 463 16.47 -25.60 0.98
C GLY A 463 15.57 -26.21 2.04
N LYS A 464 14.42 -25.60 2.35
CA LYS A 464 13.42 -26.14 3.31
C LYS A 464 12.91 -27.53 2.93
N ASN A 465 12.91 -27.85 1.63
CA ASN A 465 12.46 -29.13 1.08
C ASN A 465 13.56 -30.19 0.92
N GLY A 466 14.72 -29.98 1.56
CA GLY A 466 15.85 -30.91 1.58
C GLY A 466 17.15 -30.25 1.13
N SER A 467 18.06 -30.02 2.07
CA SER A 467 19.34 -29.34 1.81
C SER A 467 20.10 -29.93 0.62
N ALA A 468 20.46 -29.08 -0.35
CA ALA A 468 21.33 -29.49 -1.43
C ALA A 468 22.72 -29.83 -0.89
N SER A 469 23.21 -31.00 -1.31
CA SER A 469 24.51 -31.54 -0.92
C SER A 469 25.60 -31.21 -1.94
N GLY A 470 25.23 -30.98 -3.21
CA GLY A 470 26.14 -30.64 -4.29
C GLY A 470 25.40 -30.10 -5.52
N ILE A 471 26.15 -29.41 -6.37
CA ILE A 471 25.66 -28.81 -7.61
C ILE A 471 26.60 -29.17 -8.78
N SER A 472 26.06 -29.30 -9.98
CA SER A 472 26.87 -29.45 -11.22
C SER A 472 26.11 -28.92 -12.43
N PHE A 473 26.80 -28.46 -13.47
CA PHE A 473 26.14 -28.13 -14.74
C PHE A 473 25.75 -29.42 -15.49
N ASN A 474 24.57 -29.39 -16.11
CA ASN A 474 24.10 -30.41 -17.04
C ASN A 474 23.79 -29.75 -18.39
N GLY A 475 24.85 -29.33 -19.08
CA GLY A 475 24.77 -28.41 -20.23
C GLY A 475 24.85 -26.94 -19.82
N ASP A 476 24.76 -26.04 -20.80
CA ASP A 476 25.06 -24.61 -20.60
C ASP A 476 24.00 -23.84 -19.79
N ASN A 477 22.76 -24.33 -19.80
CA ASN A 477 21.61 -23.63 -19.24
C ASN A 477 20.95 -24.40 -18.09
N SER A 478 21.49 -25.54 -17.67
CA SER A 478 20.83 -26.38 -16.67
C SER A 478 21.77 -26.75 -15.53
N VAL A 479 21.24 -26.75 -14.31
CA VAL A 479 21.95 -27.13 -13.09
C VAL A 479 21.32 -28.39 -12.54
N LEU A 480 22.15 -29.39 -12.27
CA LEU A 480 21.79 -30.56 -11.49
C LEU A 480 22.11 -30.29 -10.01
N ILE A 481 21.09 -30.39 -9.17
CA ILE A 481 21.13 -30.17 -7.73
C ILE A 481 20.93 -31.52 -7.05
N LYS A 482 21.89 -31.95 -6.23
CA LYS A 482 21.81 -33.22 -5.50
C LYS A 482 21.26 -32.97 -4.10
N THR A 483 20.15 -33.61 -3.76
CA THR A 483 19.53 -33.55 -2.43
C THR A 483 19.56 -34.93 -1.77
N ALA A 484 19.21 -35.01 -0.49
CA ALA A 484 19.04 -36.29 0.20
C ALA A 484 17.96 -37.19 -0.45
N ASN A 485 16.98 -36.58 -1.13
CA ASN A 485 15.82 -37.25 -1.70
C ASN A 485 15.96 -37.56 -3.21
N GLY A 486 17.15 -37.34 -3.79
CA GLY A 486 17.42 -37.52 -5.22
C GLY A 486 18.02 -36.28 -5.87
N SER A 487 18.11 -36.29 -7.20
CA SER A 487 18.63 -35.14 -7.95
C SER A 487 17.50 -34.36 -8.62
N LEU A 488 17.69 -33.06 -8.78
CA LEU A 488 16.78 -32.16 -9.46
C LEU A 488 17.53 -31.43 -10.57
N SER A 489 16.96 -31.41 -11.77
CA SER A 489 17.47 -30.63 -12.89
C SER A 489 16.67 -29.34 -13.00
N TYR A 490 17.35 -28.20 -12.91
CA TYR A 490 16.77 -26.86 -13.06
C TYR A 490 17.28 -26.20 -14.34
N ASP A 491 16.39 -25.71 -15.19
CA ASP A 491 16.67 -24.91 -16.38
C ASP A 491 16.70 -23.41 -16.02
N LEU A 492 17.88 -22.78 -16.11
CA LEU A 492 18.17 -21.39 -15.75
C LEU A 492 17.64 -20.34 -16.76
N VAL A 493 17.08 -20.79 -17.89
CA VAL A 493 16.53 -19.90 -18.93
C VAL A 493 15.01 -19.89 -18.88
N HIS A 494 14.41 -21.06 -18.66
CA HIS A 494 12.96 -21.21 -18.62
C HIS A 494 12.41 -21.30 -17.20
N ASP A 495 13.26 -21.31 -16.18
CA ASP A 495 12.90 -21.47 -14.77
C ASP A 495 12.05 -22.72 -14.54
N LYS A 496 12.42 -23.83 -15.18
CA LYS A 496 11.72 -25.11 -15.05
C LYS A 496 12.53 -26.11 -14.28
N ALA A 497 11.87 -26.93 -13.49
CA ALA A 497 12.51 -27.97 -12.72
C ALA A 497 11.84 -29.33 -12.94
N LYS A 498 12.65 -30.38 -12.93
CA LYS A 498 12.19 -31.78 -12.94
C LYS A 498 13.10 -32.65 -12.10
N THR A 499 12.57 -33.76 -11.59
CA THR A 499 13.41 -34.79 -10.97
C THR A 499 14.37 -35.40 -11.99
N ALA A 500 15.59 -35.67 -11.56
CA ALA A 500 16.62 -36.32 -12.34
C ALA A 500 17.00 -37.61 -11.60
N ASN A 501 16.78 -38.74 -12.27
CA ASN A 501 17.15 -40.08 -11.76
C ASN A 501 18.62 -40.39 -11.99
#